data_AF-A0A8T0PII1-F1
#
_entry.id   AF-A0A8T0PII1-F1
#
_cell.length_a   1.000
_cell.length_b   1.000
_cell.length_c   1.000
_cell.angle_alpha   90.00
_cell.angle_beta   90.00
_cell.angle_gamma   90.00
#
_symmetry.space_group_name_H-M   'P 1'
#
loop_
_entity.id
_entity.type
_entity.pdbx_description
1 polymer ?
#
loop_
_entity_poly.entity_id
_entity_poly.type
_entity_poly.pdbx_seq_one_letter_code
_entity_poly.pdbx_strand_id
1 'polypeptide(L)'
;MPLSAAEVDPRSGYCAATRTFHSIRPPLPLPPADLPLSFPAFMFSLLPAALPSRPALVDAATGEAVPFPAFLSRVRALAAALRARLGVSRGDVAFVLAPPGVHVPVLYYALMAVGAVVSPANPALTAGEISGLIALSGPSVAFAVKATAETTSGFCRAVGEAESAQIGSVGRLSWGAQAKIVHPETGVALPPGVPGELWVRGPFVMKGYAGDEDSTSKIMDSEGWLRTGDLCYIDKYGIVFVVDRLKELIKYKGYQVPPAELESLLQTHPDIDEAAVVSYPDDQAGELPVAFIVSSSGSILHEAQIKEFVAKRVVHYKQIHHIFFVNSIPKNAAGKILRKDLAKLTLQHIQSKL
;
A
#
# COMPACT_ATOMS: atom_id res chain seq x y z
N MET A 1 -7.23 3.23 32.00
CA MET A 1 -8.53 2.62 32.34
C MET A 1 -9.26 2.30 31.05
N PRO A 2 -9.92 1.13 30.91
CA PRO A 2 -10.79 0.89 29.76
C PRO A 2 -11.93 1.93 29.79
N LEU A 3 -12.12 2.64 28.67
CA LEU A 3 -13.22 3.61 28.51
C LEU A 3 -14.54 2.87 28.74
N SER A 4 -15.46 3.48 29.48
CA SER A 4 -16.80 2.92 29.63
C SER A 4 -17.51 2.98 28.27
N ALA A 5 -18.25 1.92 27.91
CA ALA A 5 -19.02 1.89 26.66
C ALA A 5 -20.05 3.05 26.56
N ALA A 6 -20.35 3.73 27.67
CA ALA A 6 -21.27 4.86 27.73
C ALA A 6 -20.74 6.15 27.08
N GLU A 7 -19.44 6.25 26.79
CA GLU A 7 -18.82 7.47 26.22
C GLU A 7 -18.65 7.44 24.70
N VAL A 8 -19.01 6.33 24.04
CA VAL A 8 -18.87 6.14 22.59
C VAL A 8 -20.25 6.24 21.93
N ASP A 9 -20.44 7.17 20.98
CA ASP A 9 -21.70 7.27 20.24
C ASP A 9 -21.91 5.96 19.44
N PRO A 10 -23.00 5.20 19.69
CA PRO A 10 -23.21 3.89 19.07
C PRO A 10 -23.47 3.95 17.56
N ARG A 11 -23.81 5.13 17.00
CA ARG A 11 -24.08 5.31 15.56
C ARG A 11 -22.82 5.59 14.77
N SER A 12 -21.87 6.31 15.36
CA SER A 12 -20.65 6.79 14.69
C SER A 12 -19.38 6.12 15.20
N GLY A 13 -19.43 5.55 16.41
CA GLY A 13 -18.26 5.07 17.14
C GLY A 13 -17.39 6.18 17.72
N TYR A 14 -17.84 7.44 17.70
CA TYR A 14 -17.03 8.57 18.15
C TYR A 14 -17.06 8.72 19.68
N CYS A 15 -15.88 8.84 20.29
CA CYS A 15 -15.70 9.19 21.70
C CYS A 15 -15.21 10.64 21.82
N ALA A 16 -16.05 11.53 22.34
CA ALA A 16 -15.72 12.96 22.45
C ALA A 16 -14.57 13.24 23.43
N ALA A 17 -14.48 12.47 24.52
CA ALA A 17 -13.44 12.63 25.54
C ALA A 17 -12.04 12.36 24.99
N THR A 18 -11.90 11.36 24.12
CA THR A 18 -10.61 10.95 23.54
C THR A 18 -10.41 11.41 22.10
N ARG A 19 -11.44 12.05 21.52
CA ARG A 19 -11.53 12.41 20.09
C ARG A 19 -11.17 11.25 19.16
N THR A 20 -11.57 10.03 19.53
CA THR A 20 -11.22 8.80 18.82
C THR A 20 -12.48 8.14 18.27
N PHE A 21 -12.40 7.65 17.03
CA PHE A 21 -13.43 6.81 16.43
C PHE A 21 -13.09 5.34 16.68
N HIS A 22 -14.08 4.59 17.13
CA HIS A 22 -14.03 3.15 17.36
C HIS A 22 -14.88 2.45 16.31
N SER A 23 -14.45 1.29 15.83
CA SER A 23 -15.30 0.48 14.96
C SER A 23 -16.59 0.09 15.70
N ILE A 24 -17.75 0.39 15.10
CA ILE A 24 -19.06 -0.09 15.55
C ILE A 24 -19.37 -1.50 15.04
N ARG A 25 -18.45 -2.11 14.28
CA ARG A 25 -18.61 -3.48 13.80
C ARG A 25 -18.41 -4.44 14.97
N PRO A 26 -19.17 -5.54 15.05
CA PRO A 26 -18.99 -6.51 16.11
C PRO A 26 -17.53 -7.00 16.12
N PRO A 27 -16.92 -7.15 17.31
CA PRO A 27 -15.57 -7.65 17.41
C PRO A 27 -15.51 -9.08 16.83
N LEU A 28 -14.50 -9.37 16.02
CA LEU A 28 -14.25 -10.74 15.61
C LEU A 28 -13.62 -11.52 16.77
N PRO A 29 -14.06 -12.77 17.01
CA PRO A 29 -13.43 -13.65 17.97
C PRO A 29 -12.09 -14.12 17.41
N LEU A 30 -11.06 -13.31 17.61
CA LEU A 30 -9.69 -13.66 17.27
C LEU A 30 -9.09 -14.53 18.39
N PRO A 31 -8.22 -15.48 18.05
CA PRO A 31 -7.50 -16.26 19.05
C PRO A 31 -6.62 -15.33 19.91
N PRO A 32 -6.31 -15.72 21.16
CA PRO A 32 -5.35 -15.01 21.99
C PRO A 32 -4.01 -14.82 21.26
N ALA A 33 -3.36 -13.67 21.46
CA ALA A 33 -2.12 -13.30 20.76
C ALA A 33 -0.93 -14.20 21.11
N ASP A 34 -0.97 -14.86 22.26
CA ASP A 34 0.01 -15.81 22.78
C ASP A 34 -0.23 -17.26 22.33
N LEU A 35 -1.38 -17.56 21.71
CA LEU A 35 -1.67 -18.89 21.20
C LEU A 35 -0.73 -19.19 20.02
N PRO A 36 0.03 -20.32 20.02
CA PRO A 36 0.99 -20.66 18.97
C PRO A 36 0.28 -21.18 17.71
N LEU A 37 -0.55 -20.33 17.11
CA LEU A 37 -1.39 -20.64 15.97
C LEU A 37 -0.94 -19.83 14.76
N SER A 38 -0.66 -20.51 13.64
CA SER A 38 -0.37 -19.84 12.38
C SER A 38 -1.67 -19.34 11.73
N PHE A 39 -1.57 -18.32 10.89
CA PHE A 39 -2.72 -17.82 10.12
C PHE A 39 -3.42 -18.93 9.32
N PRO A 40 -2.73 -19.80 8.56
CA PRO A 40 -3.37 -20.93 7.88
C PRO A 40 -4.09 -21.89 8.83
N ALA A 41 -3.50 -22.19 9.99
CA ALA A 41 -4.11 -23.09 10.97
C ALA A 41 -5.40 -22.49 11.55
N PHE A 42 -5.40 -21.18 11.84
CA PHE A 42 -6.60 -20.46 12.25
C PHE A 42 -7.66 -20.43 11.14
N MET A 43 -7.29 -20.08 9.91
CA MET A 43 -8.25 -20.03 8.80
C MET A 43 -8.89 -21.39 8.52
N PHE A 44 -8.13 -22.48 8.65
CA PHE A 44 -8.66 -23.82 8.46
C PHE A 44 -9.52 -24.31 9.62
N SER A 45 -9.33 -23.82 10.85
CA SER A 45 -10.20 -24.16 11.98
C SER A 45 -11.60 -23.54 11.87
N LEU A 46 -11.75 -22.48 11.06
CA LEU A 46 -13.03 -21.86 10.75
C LEU A 46 -13.85 -22.63 9.71
N LEU A 47 -13.29 -23.65 9.07
CA LEU A 47 -14.02 -24.44 8.08
C LEU A 47 -14.98 -25.42 8.78
N PRO A 48 -16.20 -25.61 8.22
CA PRO A 48 -17.13 -26.61 8.75
C PRO A 48 -16.57 -28.03 8.61
N ALA A 49 -17.02 -28.93 9.49
CA ALA A 49 -16.62 -30.35 9.46
C ALA A 49 -16.93 -31.00 8.09
N ALA A 50 -18.09 -30.70 7.51
CA ALA A 50 -18.40 -31.02 6.12
C ALA A 50 -17.95 -29.85 5.23
N LEU A 51 -16.89 -30.07 4.45
CA LEU A 51 -16.32 -29.02 3.60
C LEU A 51 -17.32 -28.54 2.53
N PRO A 52 -17.30 -27.24 2.18
CA PRO A 52 -18.20 -26.72 1.16
C PRO A 52 -18.01 -27.40 -0.20
N SER A 53 -19.12 -27.63 -0.91
CA SER A 53 -19.12 -28.16 -2.28
C SER A 53 -18.60 -27.14 -3.31
N ARG A 54 -18.73 -25.85 -3.02
CA ARG A 54 -18.18 -24.77 -3.85
C ARG A 54 -16.63 -24.83 -3.85
N PRO A 55 -15.97 -24.38 -4.94
CA PRO A 55 -14.53 -24.29 -4.96
C PRO A 55 -13.97 -23.30 -3.91
N ALA A 56 -12.75 -23.58 -3.46
CA ALA A 56 -11.97 -22.68 -2.61
C ALA A 56 -11.31 -21.56 -3.42
N LEU A 57 -10.82 -21.89 -4.62
CA LEU A 57 -10.21 -20.93 -5.55
C LEU A 57 -10.81 -21.13 -6.93
N VAL A 58 -10.99 -20.03 -7.66
CA VAL A 58 -11.42 -20.04 -9.06
C VAL A 58 -10.54 -19.05 -9.81
N ASP A 59 -9.91 -19.51 -10.89
CA ASP A 59 -9.33 -18.65 -11.90
C ASP A 59 -10.44 -18.19 -12.83
N ALA A 60 -10.75 -16.90 -12.80
CA ALA A 60 -11.83 -16.34 -13.60
C ALA A 60 -11.52 -16.34 -15.11
N ALA A 61 -10.25 -16.32 -15.50
CA ALA A 61 -9.85 -16.26 -16.90
C ALA A 61 -9.86 -17.65 -17.54
N THR A 62 -9.39 -18.67 -16.82
CA THR A 62 -9.30 -20.04 -17.36
C THR A 62 -10.47 -20.93 -16.95
N GLY A 63 -11.24 -20.55 -15.94
CA GLY A 63 -12.26 -21.39 -15.33
C GLY A 63 -11.69 -22.50 -14.44
N GLU A 64 -10.36 -22.54 -14.22
CA GLU A 64 -9.76 -23.53 -13.31
C GLU A 64 -10.30 -23.34 -11.90
N ALA A 65 -10.87 -24.40 -11.33
CA ALA A 65 -11.43 -24.37 -9.99
C ALA A 65 -10.72 -25.39 -9.08
N VAL A 66 -10.33 -24.95 -7.89
CA VAL A 66 -9.70 -25.79 -6.87
C VAL A 66 -10.70 -26.05 -5.73
N PRO A 67 -11.18 -27.29 -5.54
CA PRO A 67 -12.06 -27.64 -4.42
C PRO A 67 -11.37 -27.47 -3.06
N PHE A 68 -12.14 -27.22 -1.98
CA PHE A 68 -11.61 -27.12 -0.62
C PHE A 68 -10.73 -28.31 -0.19
N PRO A 69 -11.14 -29.58 -0.40
CA PRO A 69 -10.29 -30.73 -0.04
C PRO A 69 -8.94 -30.72 -0.76
N ALA A 70 -8.93 -30.35 -2.05
CA ALA A 70 -7.70 -30.26 -2.84
C ALA A 70 -6.82 -29.10 -2.37
N PHE A 71 -7.40 -27.94 -2.06
CA PHE A 71 -6.66 -26.80 -1.52
C PHE A 71 -5.96 -27.14 -0.21
N LEU A 72 -6.69 -27.71 0.76
CA LEU A 72 -6.17 -28.14 2.06
C LEU A 72 -5.04 -29.18 1.91
N SER A 73 -5.27 -30.20 1.07
CA SER A 73 -4.28 -31.25 0.81
C SER A 73 -3.01 -30.69 0.17
N ARG A 74 -3.14 -29.83 -0.85
CA ARG A 74 -2.00 -29.18 -1.52
C ARG A 74 -1.20 -28.30 -0.57
N VAL A 75 -1.87 -27.50 0.28
CA VAL A 75 -1.19 -26.68 1.31
C VAL A 75 -0.39 -27.55 2.27
N ARG A 76 -0.97 -28.63 2.80
CA ARG A 76 -0.28 -29.54 3.73
C ARG A 76 0.90 -30.26 3.08
N ALA A 77 0.70 -30.79 1.87
CA ALA A 77 1.74 -31.49 1.12
C ALA A 77 2.90 -30.55 0.77
N LEU A 78 2.59 -29.34 0.30
CA LEU A 78 3.61 -28.34 -0.02
C LEU A 78 4.35 -27.88 1.24
N ALA A 79 3.65 -27.60 2.34
CA ALA A 79 4.29 -27.24 3.61
C ALA A 79 5.26 -28.32 4.11
N ALA A 80 4.87 -29.61 4.00
CA ALA A 80 5.75 -30.73 4.32
C ALA A 80 6.97 -30.78 3.40
N ALA A 81 6.78 -30.59 2.09
CA ALA A 81 7.87 -30.58 1.11
C ALA A 81 8.83 -29.40 1.31
N LEU A 82 8.33 -28.20 1.63
CA LEU A 82 9.13 -27.01 1.92
C LEU A 82 10.08 -27.27 3.10
N ARG A 83 9.57 -27.85 4.19
CA ARG A 83 10.38 -28.24 5.35
C ARG A 83 11.38 -29.34 5.02
N ALA A 84 10.91 -30.44 4.41
CA ALA A 84 11.71 -31.64 4.25
C ALA A 84 12.77 -31.54 3.13
N ARG A 85 12.48 -30.78 2.06
CA ARG A 85 13.34 -30.72 0.86
C ARG A 85 14.11 -29.41 0.73
N LEU A 86 13.51 -28.29 1.13
CA LEU A 86 14.14 -26.97 1.02
C LEU A 86 14.62 -26.43 2.37
N GLY A 87 14.34 -27.13 3.48
CA GLY A 87 14.75 -26.71 4.82
C GLY A 87 14.05 -25.44 5.32
N VAL A 88 12.98 -24.99 4.64
CA VAL A 88 12.28 -23.74 5.00
C VAL A 88 11.65 -23.89 6.39
N SER A 89 11.98 -22.96 7.25
CA SER A 89 11.70 -22.99 8.68
C SER A 89 11.13 -21.66 9.17
N ARG A 90 10.93 -21.54 10.48
CA ARG A 90 10.36 -20.33 11.09
C ARG A 90 11.34 -19.17 10.98
N GLY A 91 10.89 -18.05 10.44
CA GLY A 91 11.70 -16.84 10.29
C GLY A 91 12.42 -16.73 8.95
N ASP A 92 12.46 -17.80 8.16
CA ASP A 92 12.92 -17.74 6.77
C ASP A 92 12.05 -16.80 5.94
N VAL A 93 12.68 -16.07 5.02
CA VAL A 93 11.97 -15.17 4.09
C VAL A 93 11.90 -15.84 2.73
N ALA A 94 10.67 -16.00 2.21
CA ALA A 94 10.39 -16.54 0.89
C ALA A 94 9.98 -15.42 -0.07
N PHE A 95 10.82 -15.15 -1.06
CA PHE A 95 10.52 -14.19 -2.12
C PHE A 95 9.60 -14.83 -3.15
N VAL A 96 8.44 -14.24 -3.41
CA VAL A 96 7.48 -14.78 -4.38
C VAL A 96 7.27 -13.81 -5.52
N LEU A 97 7.77 -14.19 -6.70
CA LEU A 97 7.66 -13.46 -7.96
C LEU A 97 6.74 -14.25 -8.90
N ALA A 98 5.42 -14.17 -8.64
CA ALA A 98 4.41 -14.91 -9.39
C ALA A 98 3.19 -14.03 -9.70
N PRO A 99 2.51 -14.27 -10.84
CA PRO A 99 1.28 -13.58 -11.20
C PRO A 99 0.13 -14.09 -10.36
N PRO A 100 -1.02 -13.41 -10.39
CA PRO A 100 -2.26 -14.01 -9.95
C PRO A 100 -2.48 -15.38 -10.62
N GLY A 101 -2.76 -16.39 -9.80
CA GLY A 101 -3.03 -17.75 -10.24
C GLY A 101 -3.36 -18.63 -9.05
N VAL A 102 -4.11 -19.73 -9.27
CA VAL A 102 -4.63 -20.57 -8.17
C VAL A 102 -3.53 -21.24 -7.32
N HIS A 103 -2.31 -21.34 -7.84
CA HIS A 103 -1.16 -21.89 -7.12
C HIS A 103 -0.55 -20.89 -6.11
N VAL A 104 -0.73 -19.58 -6.30
CA VAL A 104 -0.14 -18.56 -5.43
C VAL A 104 -0.74 -18.59 -4.01
N PRO A 105 -2.09 -18.65 -3.83
CA PRO A 105 -2.66 -18.85 -2.50
C PRO A 105 -2.21 -20.14 -1.82
N VAL A 106 -2.02 -21.23 -2.57
CA VAL A 106 -1.50 -22.50 -2.03
C VAL A 106 -0.09 -22.32 -1.49
N LEU A 107 0.79 -21.67 -2.26
CA LEU A 107 2.17 -21.38 -1.85
C LEU A 107 2.21 -20.49 -0.61
N TYR A 108 1.39 -19.43 -0.56
CA TYR A 108 1.36 -18.50 0.57
C TYR A 108 0.90 -19.20 1.86
N TYR A 109 -0.18 -19.99 1.78
CA TYR A 109 -0.66 -20.76 2.92
C TYR A 109 0.37 -21.80 3.36
N ALA A 110 1.09 -22.44 2.44
CA ALA A 110 2.13 -23.40 2.79
C ALA A 110 3.33 -22.73 3.49
N LEU A 111 3.82 -21.60 2.97
CA LEU A 111 4.91 -20.81 3.55
C LEU A 111 4.55 -20.30 4.95
N MET A 112 3.37 -19.71 5.11
CA MET A 112 2.89 -19.27 6.42
C MET A 112 2.67 -20.44 7.38
N ALA A 113 2.27 -21.61 6.90
CA ALA A 113 2.09 -22.80 7.74
C ALA A 113 3.41 -23.34 8.26
N VAL A 114 4.51 -23.20 7.49
CA VAL A 114 5.85 -23.59 7.97
C VAL A 114 6.48 -22.56 8.89
N GLY A 115 5.95 -21.34 8.93
CA GLY A 115 6.44 -20.22 9.73
C GLY A 115 7.35 -19.25 8.97
N ALA A 116 7.40 -19.35 7.64
CA ALA A 116 8.15 -18.45 6.79
C ALA A 116 7.40 -17.13 6.57
N VAL A 117 8.15 -16.05 6.40
CA VAL A 117 7.67 -14.74 5.98
C VAL A 117 7.56 -14.73 4.47
N VAL A 118 6.40 -14.34 3.95
CA VAL A 118 6.19 -14.21 2.50
C VAL A 118 6.53 -12.77 2.09
N SER A 119 7.50 -12.62 1.19
CA SER A 119 7.85 -11.35 0.55
C SER A 119 7.35 -11.35 -0.90
N PRO A 120 6.14 -10.85 -1.16
CA PRO A 120 5.56 -10.83 -2.49
C PRO A 120 6.20 -9.73 -3.34
N ALA A 121 6.49 -10.03 -4.60
CA ALA A 121 6.96 -9.06 -5.57
C ALA A 121 6.10 -9.11 -6.84
N ASN A 122 5.86 -7.93 -7.41
CA ASN A 122 5.17 -7.85 -8.70
C ASN A 122 6.12 -8.38 -9.79
N PRO A 123 5.70 -9.40 -10.56
CA PRO A 123 6.52 -9.95 -11.64
C PRO A 123 6.88 -8.93 -12.75
N ALA A 124 6.18 -7.78 -12.80
CA ALA A 124 6.45 -6.71 -13.76
C ALA A 124 7.66 -5.84 -13.44
N LEU A 125 8.19 -5.95 -12.23
CA LEU A 125 9.30 -5.12 -11.78
C LEU A 125 10.54 -5.36 -12.65
N THR A 126 11.35 -4.31 -12.84
CA THR A 126 12.62 -4.46 -13.56
C THR A 126 13.60 -5.30 -12.74
N ALA A 127 14.63 -5.82 -13.39
CA ALA A 127 15.69 -6.57 -12.70
C ALA A 127 16.35 -5.76 -11.57
N GLY A 128 16.48 -4.44 -11.74
CA GLY A 128 17.03 -3.54 -10.71
C GLY A 128 16.10 -3.40 -9.50
N GLU A 129 14.80 -3.20 -9.75
CA GLU A 129 13.79 -3.14 -8.68
C GLU A 129 13.69 -4.47 -7.92
N ILE A 130 13.68 -5.59 -8.63
CA ILE A 130 13.71 -6.94 -8.03
C ILE A 130 14.97 -7.13 -7.18
N SER A 131 16.13 -6.72 -7.69
CA SER A 131 17.39 -6.81 -6.94
C SER A 131 17.34 -5.97 -5.66
N GLY A 132 16.76 -4.77 -5.71
CA GLY A 132 16.53 -3.93 -4.54
C GLY A 132 15.62 -4.59 -3.49
N LEU A 133 14.52 -5.21 -3.93
CA LEU A 133 13.63 -5.94 -3.03
C LEU A 133 14.29 -7.19 -2.44
N ILE A 134 15.11 -7.92 -3.20
CA ILE A 134 15.87 -9.07 -2.70
C ILE A 134 16.87 -8.61 -1.65
N ALA A 135 17.61 -7.53 -1.91
CA ALA A 135 18.56 -6.97 -0.96
C ALA A 135 17.88 -6.51 0.33
N LEU A 136 16.69 -5.89 0.22
CA LEU A 136 15.90 -5.44 1.37
C LEU A 136 15.31 -6.61 2.17
N SER A 137 14.77 -7.61 1.49
CA SER A 137 14.02 -8.71 2.11
C SER A 137 14.89 -9.87 2.59
N GLY A 138 16.11 -10.01 2.07
CA GLY A 138 17.06 -11.07 2.45
C GLY A 138 16.48 -12.50 2.35
N PRO A 139 15.90 -12.91 1.21
CA PRO A 139 15.20 -14.19 1.11
C PRO A 139 16.16 -15.38 1.14
N SER A 140 15.80 -16.43 1.88
CA SER A 140 16.51 -17.72 1.88
C SER A 140 16.01 -18.65 0.77
N VAL A 141 14.84 -18.36 0.20
CA VAL A 141 14.26 -19.09 -0.93
C VAL A 141 13.46 -18.16 -1.84
N ALA A 142 13.46 -18.41 -3.14
CA ALA A 142 12.66 -17.68 -4.11
C ALA A 142 11.78 -18.62 -4.94
N PHE A 143 10.52 -18.22 -5.15
CA PHE A 143 9.55 -18.90 -6.00
C PHE A 143 9.16 -17.97 -7.14
N ALA A 144 9.43 -18.39 -8.37
CA ALA A 144 9.07 -17.65 -9.56
C ALA A 144 8.41 -18.56 -10.59
N VAL A 145 7.47 -18.03 -11.37
CA VAL A 145 6.95 -18.72 -12.55
C VAL A 145 7.61 -18.19 -13.82
N LYS A 146 7.67 -19.04 -14.84
CA LYS A 146 8.41 -18.77 -16.08
C LYS A 146 7.85 -17.61 -16.92
N ALA A 147 6.61 -17.20 -16.67
CA ALA A 147 5.94 -16.15 -17.41
C ALA A 147 5.10 -15.34 -16.43
N THR A 148 5.43 -14.06 -16.24
CA THR A 148 4.45 -12.94 -16.14
C THR A 148 5.07 -11.68 -15.56
N ALA A 149 4.33 -10.59 -15.80
CA ALA A 149 4.32 -9.26 -15.25
C ALA A 149 2.81 -8.89 -14.99
N GLU A 150 2.51 -8.10 -13.94
CA GLU A 150 1.27 -7.27 -13.72
C GLU A 150 0.07 -7.97 -13.00
N THR A 151 -0.74 -7.46 -12.03
CA THR A 151 -0.99 -6.21 -11.24
C THR A 151 -1.82 -6.57 -9.96
N THR A 152 -1.81 -5.83 -8.82
CA THR A 152 -2.88 -5.85 -7.75
C THR A 152 -2.82 -4.67 -6.74
N SER A 153 -3.93 -4.22 -6.09
CA SER A 153 -4.13 -4.03 -4.60
C SER A 153 -5.38 -3.21 -4.16
N GLY A 154 -5.78 -3.30 -2.86
CA GLY A 154 -6.65 -2.35 -2.13
C GLY A 154 -6.94 -2.70 -0.64
N PHE A 155 -6.80 -1.73 0.29
CA PHE A 155 -6.75 -1.91 1.77
C PHE A 155 -7.95 -1.36 2.59
N CYS A 156 -8.88 -0.59 2.00
CA CYS A 156 -10.11 -0.15 2.66
C CYS A 156 -11.32 -0.69 1.88
N ARG A 157 -12.42 -0.99 2.58
CA ARG A 157 -13.55 -1.67 1.95
C ARG A 157 -14.90 -1.14 2.44
N ALA A 158 -15.62 -0.53 1.52
CA ALA A 158 -17.07 -0.39 1.62
C ALA A 158 -17.70 -1.79 1.69
N VAL A 159 -18.62 -1.99 2.63
CA VAL A 159 -19.37 -3.25 2.76
C VAL A 159 -20.85 -2.98 2.51
N GLY A 160 -21.39 -3.63 1.48
CA GLY A 160 -22.79 -3.50 1.09
C GLY A 160 -23.07 -2.30 0.19
N GLU A 161 -24.32 -2.23 -0.28
CA GLU A 161 -24.78 -1.24 -1.27
C GLU A 161 -24.76 0.19 -0.73
N ALA A 162 -25.21 0.39 0.52
CA ALA A 162 -25.31 1.71 1.13
C ALA A 162 -23.96 2.40 1.40
N GLU A 163 -22.90 1.64 1.70
CA GLU A 163 -21.53 2.19 1.83
C GLU A 163 -20.89 2.40 0.45
N SER A 164 -21.13 1.48 -0.50
CA SER A 164 -20.55 1.55 -1.85
C SER A 164 -21.17 2.66 -2.70
N ALA A 165 -22.39 3.10 -2.40
CA ALA A 165 -23.08 4.19 -3.09
C ALA A 165 -22.55 5.59 -2.74
N GLN A 166 -21.70 5.72 -1.73
CA GLN A 166 -21.16 7.02 -1.29
C GLN A 166 -19.86 7.36 -2.03
N ILE A 167 -19.99 8.20 -3.06
CA ILE A 167 -18.86 8.67 -3.88
C ILE A 167 -17.82 9.39 -3.00
N GLY A 168 -16.54 9.00 -3.12
CA GLY A 168 -15.42 9.56 -2.35
C GLY A 168 -15.19 8.93 -0.97
N SER A 169 -16.05 7.99 -0.56
CA SER A 169 -15.89 7.22 0.69
C SER A 169 -14.99 6.00 0.49
N VAL A 170 -14.25 5.64 1.55
CA VAL A 170 -13.56 4.34 1.65
C VAL A 170 -14.24 3.37 2.62
N GLY A 171 -15.45 3.73 3.07
CA GLY A 171 -16.28 2.95 3.98
C GLY A 171 -15.99 3.21 5.47
N ARG A 172 -16.42 2.27 6.32
CA ARG A 172 -16.23 2.32 7.78
C ARG A 172 -14.94 1.64 8.22
N LEU A 173 -14.50 2.00 9.43
CA LEU A 173 -13.38 1.35 10.10
C LEU A 173 -13.58 -0.17 10.21
N SER A 174 -12.52 -0.91 9.86
CA SER A 174 -12.44 -2.35 10.04
C SER A 174 -12.57 -2.76 11.50
N TRP A 175 -12.91 -4.02 11.74
CA TRP A 175 -13.07 -4.63 13.06
C TRP A 175 -11.82 -4.42 13.93
N GLY A 176 -12.03 -4.01 15.19
CA GLY A 176 -10.95 -3.74 16.13
C GLY A 176 -10.08 -2.52 15.78
N ALA A 177 -10.43 -1.77 14.73
CA ALA A 177 -9.75 -0.54 14.36
C ALA A 177 -10.21 0.64 15.22
N GLN A 178 -9.26 1.52 15.49
CA GLN A 178 -9.47 2.87 16.00
C GLN A 178 -8.86 3.85 15.01
N ALA A 179 -9.45 5.04 14.90
CA ALA A 179 -8.93 6.11 14.08
C ALA A 179 -9.04 7.49 14.76
N LYS A 180 -8.13 8.39 14.40
CA LYS A 180 -8.18 9.82 14.70
C LYS A 180 -7.97 10.60 13.41
N ILE A 181 -8.60 11.76 13.31
CA ILE A 181 -8.21 12.79 12.34
C ILE A 181 -7.37 13.81 13.11
N VAL A 182 -6.14 14.07 12.66
CA VAL A 182 -5.16 14.87 13.41
C VAL A 182 -4.71 16.06 12.58
N HIS A 183 -4.67 17.25 13.17
CA HIS A 183 -4.15 18.42 12.47
C HIS A 183 -2.66 18.23 12.15
N PRO A 184 -2.22 18.31 10.87
CA PRO A 184 -0.86 17.95 10.48
C PRO A 184 0.25 18.75 11.18
N GLU A 185 -0.03 20.02 11.48
CA GLU A 185 0.98 20.92 12.08
C GLU A 185 0.97 20.93 13.61
N THR A 186 -0.19 20.76 14.24
CA THR A 186 -0.32 20.92 15.70
C THR A 186 -0.39 19.59 16.44
N GLY A 187 -0.60 18.47 15.72
CA GLY A 187 -0.76 17.15 16.31
C GLY A 187 -2.05 16.96 17.11
N VAL A 188 -2.99 17.92 17.06
CA VAL A 188 -4.23 17.89 17.82
C VAL A 188 -5.29 17.08 17.08
N ALA A 189 -5.95 16.14 17.79
CA ALA A 189 -7.09 15.40 17.24
C ALA A 189 -8.30 16.33 16.99
N LEU A 190 -8.93 16.16 15.83
CA LEU A 190 -9.99 17.01 15.30
C LEU A 190 -11.38 16.36 15.46
N PRO A 191 -12.46 17.16 15.55
CA PRO A 191 -13.83 16.66 15.63
C PRO A 191 -14.32 16.10 14.28
N PRO A 192 -15.47 15.38 14.25
CA PRO A 192 -16.05 14.85 13.03
C PRO A 192 -16.31 15.94 11.97
N GLY A 193 -16.11 15.57 10.69
CA GLY A 193 -16.33 16.44 9.54
C GLY A 193 -15.20 17.45 9.25
N VAL A 194 -14.17 17.54 10.09
CA VAL A 194 -13.03 18.43 9.86
C VAL A 194 -11.88 17.66 9.20
N PRO A 195 -11.34 18.13 8.06
CA PRO A 195 -10.19 17.50 7.41
C PRO A 195 -8.90 17.54 8.25
N GLY A 196 -8.14 16.46 8.23
CA GLY A 196 -6.83 16.32 8.87
C GLY A 196 -6.15 14.99 8.49
N GLU A 197 -4.95 14.73 9.00
CA GLU A 197 -4.26 13.46 8.76
C GLU A 197 -4.99 12.30 9.44
N LEU A 198 -5.22 11.22 8.69
CA LEU A 198 -5.75 9.98 9.25
C LEU A 198 -4.66 9.23 10.02
N TRP A 199 -4.91 8.97 11.29
CA TRP A 199 -4.10 8.09 12.14
C TRP A 199 -4.94 6.87 12.50
N VAL A 200 -4.35 5.67 12.39
CA VAL A 200 -5.05 4.41 12.65
C VAL A 200 -4.32 3.55 13.66
N ARG A 201 -5.07 2.81 14.48
CA ARG A 201 -4.54 1.83 15.44
C ARG A 201 -5.41 0.58 15.43
N GLY A 202 -4.80 -0.59 15.55
CA GLY A 202 -5.52 -1.85 15.62
C GLY A 202 -4.63 -3.05 15.26
N PRO A 203 -5.19 -4.26 15.28
CA PRO A 203 -4.44 -5.51 15.10
C PRO A 203 -3.86 -5.70 13.69
N PHE A 204 -4.24 -4.85 12.73
CA PHE A 204 -3.78 -4.86 11.34
C PHE A 204 -2.59 -3.92 11.09
N VAL A 205 -2.22 -3.08 12.06
CA VAL A 205 -1.06 -2.21 11.93
C VAL A 205 0.20 -3.07 11.89
N MET A 206 1.10 -2.77 10.96
CA MET A 206 2.35 -3.49 10.78
C MET A 206 3.24 -3.43 12.03
N LYS A 207 4.20 -4.35 12.15
CA LYS A 207 5.23 -4.29 13.20
C LYS A 207 6.20 -3.12 13.01
N GLY A 208 6.48 -2.75 11.76
CA GLY A 208 7.46 -1.74 11.36
C GLY A 208 8.06 -2.05 9.99
N TYR A 209 8.91 -1.17 9.49
CA TYR A 209 9.73 -1.43 8.31
C TYR A 209 10.89 -2.36 8.66
N ALA A 210 11.18 -3.32 7.78
CA ALA A 210 12.29 -4.24 7.98
C ALA A 210 13.63 -3.50 7.91
N GLY A 211 14.43 -3.57 8.98
CA GLY A 211 15.75 -2.94 9.06
C GLY A 211 15.76 -1.41 9.14
N ASP A 212 14.60 -0.76 9.31
CA ASP A 212 14.49 0.71 9.31
C ASP A 212 13.62 1.21 10.48
N GLU A 213 14.22 1.22 11.66
CA GLU A 213 13.57 1.70 12.90
C GLU A 213 13.33 3.23 12.88
N ASP A 214 14.18 3.98 12.19
CA ASP A 214 14.07 5.44 12.06
C ASP A 214 12.83 5.82 11.25
N SER A 215 12.59 5.18 10.11
CA SER A 215 11.36 5.40 9.34
C SER A 215 10.13 4.88 10.07
N THR A 216 10.27 3.77 10.82
CA THR A 216 9.17 3.22 11.64
C THR A 216 8.73 4.21 12.71
N SER A 217 9.66 4.77 13.49
CA SER A 217 9.36 5.71 14.57
C SER A 217 8.79 7.06 14.08
N LYS A 218 9.06 7.45 12.83
CA LYS A 218 8.48 8.65 12.20
C LYS A 218 6.99 8.50 11.89
N ILE A 219 6.52 7.28 11.63
CA ILE A 219 5.14 7.01 11.23
C ILE A 219 4.33 6.24 12.27
N MET A 220 4.97 5.64 13.27
CA MET A 220 4.31 4.95 14.36
C MET A 220 4.73 5.57 15.69
N ASP A 221 3.76 5.97 16.50
CA ASP A 221 4.03 6.51 17.83
C ASP A 221 4.06 5.41 18.93
N SER A 222 4.46 5.82 20.14
CA SER A 222 4.54 4.94 21.31
C SER A 222 3.18 4.40 21.79
N GLU A 223 2.07 4.98 21.34
CA GLU A 223 0.72 4.51 21.66
C GLU A 223 0.17 3.54 20.60
N GLY A 224 0.96 3.24 19.56
CA GLY A 224 0.61 2.32 18.48
C GLY A 224 -0.21 2.96 17.35
N TRP A 225 -0.26 4.30 17.25
CA TRP A 225 -0.89 4.98 16.14
C TRP A 225 0.02 5.02 14.91
N LEU A 226 -0.48 4.51 13.79
CA LEU A 226 0.12 4.65 12.48
C LEU A 226 -0.40 5.91 11.79
N ARG A 227 0.51 6.83 11.44
CA ARG A 227 0.27 8.03 10.65
C ARG A 227 0.21 7.66 9.17
N THR A 228 -0.98 7.62 8.59
CA THR A 228 -1.13 7.12 7.21
C THR A 228 -0.52 8.09 6.21
N GLY A 229 -0.55 9.40 6.50
CA GLY A 229 -0.20 10.45 5.57
C GLY A 229 -1.30 10.74 4.55
N ASP A 230 -2.54 10.30 4.79
CA ASP A 230 -3.70 10.66 3.99
C ASP A 230 -4.50 11.76 4.70
N LEU A 231 -4.92 12.79 3.96
CA LEU A 231 -5.82 13.82 4.45
C LEU A 231 -7.25 13.31 4.31
N CYS A 232 -7.91 13.08 5.44
CA CYS A 232 -9.25 12.53 5.50
C CYS A 232 -10.13 13.36 6.43
N TYR A 233 -11.44 13.15 6.35
CA TYR A 233 -12.34 13.44 7.47
C TYR A 233 -13.21 12.22 7.74
N ILE A 234 -13.72 12.13 8.97
CA ILE A 234 -14.73 11.13 9.34
C ILE A 234 -16.00 11.89 9.65
N ASP A 235 -17.09 11.57 8.96
CA ASP A 235 -18.35 12.27 9.14
C ASP A 235 -19.03 11.94 10.49
N LYS A 236 -20.16 12.59 10.76
CA LYS A 236 -20.97 12.37 11.96
C LYS A 236 -21.55 10.95 12.07
N TYR A 237 -21.49 10.16 11.00
CA TYR A 237 -21.95 8.78 10.95
C TYR A 237 -20.80 7.78 11.07
N GLY A 238 -19.54 8.21 11.18
CA GLY A 238 -18.39 7.31 11.28
C GLY A 238 -17.92 6.76 9.93
N ILE A 239 -18.22 7.44 8.83
CA ILE A 239 -17.81 7.10 7.47
C ILE A 239 -16.56 7.90 7.11
N VAL A 240 -15.53 7.22 6.59
CA VAL A 240 -14.24 7.83 6.26
C VAL A 240 -14.26 8.32 4.82
N PHE A 241 -13.94 9.60 4.64
CA PHE A 241 -13.78 10.24 3.34
C PHE A 241 -12.33 10.67 3.15
N VAL A 242 -11.78 10.34 1.99
CA VAL A 242 -10.42 10.76 1.61
C VAL A 242 -10.54 12.09 0.86
N VAL A 243 -9.89 13.12 1.39
CA VAL A 243 -9.88 14.47 0.80
C VAL A 243 -8.68 14.61 -0.13
N ASP A 244 -7.50 14.23 0.36
CA ASP A 244 -6.23 14.39 -0.35
C ASP A 244 -5.17 13.48 0.31
N ARG A 245 -3.93 13.53 -0.14
CA ARG A 245 -2.80 12.84 0.47
C ARG A 245 -1.77 13.85 0.96
N LEU A 246 -1.37 13.76 2.23
CA LEU A 246 -0.23 14.52 2.76
C LEU A 246 1.11 13.93 2.27
N LYS A 247 1.14 12.62 2.02
CA LYS A 247 2.26 11.90 1.38
C LYS A 247 2.05 11.83 -0.13
N GLU A 248 3.04 12.25 -0.88
CA GLU A 248 2.93 12.62 -2.30
C GLU A 248 2.93 11.39 -3.25
N LEU A 249 2.26 10.29 -2.93
CA LEU A 249 2.24 9.08 -3.75
C LEU A 249 1.27 9.22 -4.94
N ILE A 250 1.78 9.04 -6.16
CA ILE A 250 1.01 9.12 -7.42
C ILE A 250 0.25 7.81 -7.67
N LYS A 251 -1.04 7.89 -8.05
CA LYS A 251 -1.91 6.73 -8.31
C LYS A 251 -2.16 6.51 -9.81
N TYR A 252 -1.27 5.77 -10.47
CA TYR A 252 -1.42 5.41 -11.88
C TYR A 252 -2.18 4.08 -12.04
N LYS A 253 -3.41 4.10 -12.54
CA LYS A 253 -4.24 2.89 -12.77
C LYS A 253 -4.30 1.92 -11.56
N GLY A 254 -4.31 2.48 -10.34
CA GLY A 254 -4.30 1.73 -9.08
C GLY A 254 -2.92 1.34 -8.55
N TYR A 255 -1.84 1.54 -9.33
CA TYR A 255 -0.47 1.43 -8.86
C TYR A 255 -0.06 2.64 -8.03
N GLN A 256 0.75 2.42 -7.00
CA GLN A 256 1.33 3.49 -6.20
C GLN A 256 2.75 3.77 -6.66
N VAL A 257 3.01 5.00 -7.10
CA VAL A 257 4.30 5.46 -7.61
C VAL A 257 4.86 6.52 -6.65
N PRO A 258 5.96 6.23 -5.93
CA PRO A 258 6.63 7.21 -5.08
C PRO A 258 7.44 8.22 -5.92
N PRO A 259 7.14 9.53 -5.88
CA PRO A 259 7.94 10.53 -6.60
C PRO A 259 9.40 10.52 -6.21
N ALA A 260 9.69 10.35 -4.91
CA ALA A 260 11.06 10.33 -4.38
C ALA A 260 11.93 9.24 -5.03
N GLU A 261 11.34 8.11 -5.42
CA GLU A 261 12.04 7.04 -6.15
C GLU A 261 12.46 7.52 -7.54
N LEU A 262 11.53 8.15 -8.27
CA LEU A 262 11.79 8.71 -9.59
C LEU A 262 12.73 9.91 -9.55
N GLU A 263 12.64 10.75 -8.53
CA GLU A 263 13.55 11.88 -8.28
C GLU A 263 14.95 11.41 -8.02
N SER A 264 15.12 10.43 -7.12
CA SER A 264 16.43 9.84 -6.83
C SER A 264 17.03 9.25 -8.09
N LEU A 265 16.22 8.59 -8.93
CA LEU A 265 16.66 8.07 -10.22
C LEU A 265 17.08 9.19 -11.19
N LEU A 266 16.26 10.23 -11.37
CA LEU A 266 16.55 11.35 -12.25
C LEU A 266 17.83 12.09 -11.81
N GLN A 267 18.05 12.21 -10.50
CA GLN A 267 19.24 12.83 -9.92
C GLN A 267 20.53 12.04 -10.22
N THR A 268 20.44 10.77 -10.65
CA THR A 268 21.62 10.02 -11.13
C THR A 268 22.03 10.35 -12.57
N HIS A 269 21.23 11.14 -13.30
CA HIS A 269 21.56 11.57 -14.65
C HIS A 269 22.60 12.71 -14.60
N PRO A 270 23.74 12.62 -15.32
CA PRO A 270 24.85 13.58 -15.20
C PRO A 270 24.49 15.01 -15.61
N ASP A 271 23.50 15.17 -16.47
CA ASP A 271 23.01 16.46 -16.99
C ASP A 271 21.81 17.05 -16.23
N ILE A 272 21.36 16.44 -15.13
CA ILE A 272 20.22 16.91 -14.32
C ILE A 272 20.75 17.41 -12.98
N ASP A 273 20.60 18.71 -12.72
CA ASP A 273 20.99 19.33 -11.44
C ASP A 273 19.93 19.10 -10.37
N GLU A 274 18.65 19.24 -10.72
CA GLU A 274 17.55 18.97 -9.81
C GLU A 274 16.34 18.35 -10.54
N ALA A 275 15.62 17.50 -9.83
CA ALA A 275 14.36 16.91 -10.29
C ALA A 275 13.27 16.91 -9.21
N ALA A 276 12.02 17.14 -9.64
CA ALA A 276 10.84 16.94 -8.81
C ALA A 276 9.75 16.26 -9.64
N VAL A 277 9.09 15.26 -9.05
CA VAL A 277 8.02 14.51 -9.70
C VAL A 277 6.69 14.77 -9.00
N VAL A 278 5.62 15.03 -9.75
CA VAL A 278 4.29 15.31 -9.20
C VAL A 278 3.23 14.47 -9.92
N SER A 279 2.07 14.30 -9.30
CA SER A 279 0.89 13.76 -9.97
C SER A 279 0.29 14.80 -10.92
N TYR A 280 -0.19 14.31 -12.07
CA TYR A 280 -0.99 15.07 -13.01
C TYR A 280 -2.31 14.34 -13.26
N PRO A 281 -3.48 14.97 -13.06
CA PRO A 281 -4.77 14.32 -13.28
C PRO A 281 -4.94 13.85 -14.73
N ASP A 282 -5.44 12.62 -14.92
CA ASP A 282 -5.72 12.05 -16.23
C ASP A 282 -7.00 11.21 -16.20
N ASP A 283 -7.87 11.39 -17.19
CA ASP A 283 -9.20 10.77 -17.21
C ASP A 283 -9.16 9.24 -17.30
N GLN A 284 -8.10 8.66 -17.87
CA GLN A 284 -7.98 7.20 -18.06
C GLN A 284 -7.12 6.53 -16.99
N ALA A 285 -6.03 7.18 -16.58
CA ALA A 285 -5.06 6.64 -15.65
C ALA A 285 -5.34 7.05 -14.19
N GLY A 286 -6.24 8.02 -13.97
CA GLY A 286 -6.41 8.71 -12.68
C GLY A 286 -5.33 9.77 -12.49
N GLU A 287 -4.07 9.34 -12.35
CA GLU A 287 -2.92 10.22 -12.24
C GLU A 287 -1.72 9.74 -13.07
N LEU A 288 -1.00 10.68 -13.67
CA LEU A 288 0.25 10.44 -14.41
C LEU A 288 1.45 11.01 -13.64
N PRO A 289 2.59 10.30 -13.60
CA PRO A 289 3.85 10.87 -13.15
C PRO A 289 4.38 11.92 -14.13
N VAL A 290 4.63 13.13 -13.65
CA VAL A 290 5.18 14.25 -14.42
C VAL A 290 6.41 14.80 -13.71
N ALA A 291 7.47 15.11 -14.46
CA ALA A 291 8.72 15.63 -13.90
C ALA A 291 8.99 17.09 -14.25
N PHE A 292 9.51 17.83 -13.29
CA PHE A 292 10.12 19.14 -13.45
C PHE A 292 11.63 19.00 -13.32
N ILE A 293 12.37 19.49 -14.30
CA ILE A 293 13.81 19.28 -14.44
C ILE A 293 14.53 20.62 -14.50
N VAL A 294 15.58 20.75 -13.69
CA VAL A 294 16.61 21.78 -13.83
C VAL A 294 17.82 21.12 -14.48
N SER A 295 18.16 21.54 -15.70
CA SER A 295 19.30 21.01 -16.44
C SER A 295 20.61 21.57 -15.90
N SER A 296 21.67 20.76 -15.94
CA SER A 296 23.03 21.22 -15.64
C SER A 296 23.49 22.30 -16.61
N SER A 297 24.27 23.25 -16.08
CA SER A 297 24.75 24.40 -16.84
C SER A 297 25.49 23.97 -18.12
N GLY A 298 25.04 24.46 -19.27
CA GLY A 298 25.63 24.15 -20.58
C GLY A 298 25.17 22.83 -21.23
N SER A 299 24.31 22.06 -20.57
CA SER A 299 23.75 20.83 -21.15
C SER A 299 22.48 21.11 -21.96
N ILE A 300 22.30 20.38 -23.06
CA ILE A 300 21.09 20.40 -23.89
C ILE A 300 20.39 19.06 -23.69
N LEU A 301 19.37 19.05 -22.83
CA LEU A 301 18.56 17.88 -22.58
C LEU A 301 17.24 17.94 -23.35
N HIS A 302 16.88 16.83 -23.99
CA HIS A 302 15.58 16.67 -24.63
C HIS A 302 14.68 15.75 -23.82
N GLU A 303 13.38 16.07 -23.80
CA GLU A 303 12.35 15.29 -23.09
C GLU A 303 12.39 13.80 -23.46
N ALA A 304 12.58 13.47 -24.74
CA ALA A 304 12.65 12.08 -25.21
C ALA A 304 13.81 11.29 -24.56
N GLN A 305 14.98 11.92 -24.38
CA GLN A 305 16.16 11.27 -23.80
C GLN A 305 15.94 10.94 -22.32
N ILE A 306 15.32 11.85 -21.56
CA ILE A 306 15.03 11.66 -20.15
C ILE A 306 13.95 10.58 -19.97
N LYS A 307 12.89 10.61 -20.79
CA LYS A 307 11.86 9.57 -20.79
C LYS A 307 12.45 8.19 -21.07
N GLU A 308 13.32 8.08 -22.08
CA GLU A 308 14.01 6.83 -22.40
C GLU A 308 14.95 6.38 -21.26
N PHE A 309 15.68 7.33 -20.66
CA PHE A 309 16.54 7.05 -19.51
C PHE A 309 15.77 6.44 -18.33
N VAL A 310 14.59 6.97 -18.02
CA VAL A 310 13.73 6.45 -16.94
C VAL A 310 13.08 5.13 -17.34
N ALA A 311 12.51 5.04 -18.55
CA ALA A 311 11.82 3.85 -19.05
C ALA A 311 12.69 2.58 -19.08
N LYS A 312 14.01 2.73 -19.26
CA LYS A 312 14.97 1.61 -19.21
C LYS A 312 15.18 1.03 -17.81
N ARG A 313 14.78 1.74 -16.74
CA ARG A 313 15.14 1.40 -15.35
C ARG A 313 13.94 1.14 -14.45
N VAL A 314 12.75 1.61 -14.83
CA VAL A 314 11.52 1.42 -14.06
C VAL A 314 10.45 0.70 -14.88
N VAL A 315 9.57 -0.01 -14.17
CA VAL A 315 8.37 -0.64 -14.75
C VAL A 315 7.43 0.40 -15.38
N HIS A 316 6.64 -0.04 -16.37
CA HIS A 316 5.82 0.83 -17.22
C HIS A 316 4.95 1.86 -16.45
N TYR A 317 4.32 1.47 -15.35
CA TYR A 317 3.42 2.35 -14.58
C TYR A 317 4.15 3.41 -13.76
N LYS A 318 5.49 3.33 -13.60
CA LYS A 318 6.32 4.36 -12.96
C LYS A 318 6.92 5.34 -13.97
N GLN A 319 6.72 5.15 -15.27
CA GLN A 319 7.34 6.00 -16.29
C GLN A 319 6.80 7.44 -16.26
N ILE A 320 7.67 8.40 -16.58
CA ILE A 320 7.31 9.82 -16.64
C ILE A 320 6.62 10.13 -17.96
N HIS A 321 5.45 10.75 -17.88
CA HIS A 321 4.60 11.03 -19.03
C HIS A 321 4.81 12.42 -19.63
N HIS A 322 5.21 13.41 -18.82
CA HIS A 322 5.56 14.76 -19.28
C HIS A 322 6.77 15.31 -18.53
N ILE A 323 7.56 16.13 -19.22
CA ILE A 323 8.73 16.80 -18.65
C ILE A 323 8.62 18.30 -18.86
N PHE A 324 8.82 19.05 -17.80
CA PHE A 324 8.84 20.50 -17.80
C PHE A 324 10.23 20.99 -17.37
N PHE A 325 10.94 21.64 -18.29
CA PHE A 325 12.20 22.28 -17.96
C PHE A 325 11.93 23.60 -17.23
N VAL A 326 12.53 23.77 -16.06
CA VAL A 326 12.38 24.95 -15.21
C VAL A 326 13.75 25.45 -14.77
N ASN A 327 13.84 26.75 -14.46
CA ASN A 327 15.09 27.35 -13.99
C ASN A 327 15.39 26.97 -12.53
N SER A 328 14.37 26.64 -11.75
CA SER A 328 14.49 26.27 -10.34
C SER A 328 13.28 25.50 -9.86
N ILE A 329 13.47 24.57 -8.92
CA ILE A 329 12.38 23.87 -8.24
C ILE A 329 11.95 24.68 -7.02
N PRO A 330 10.66 25.04 -6.85
CA PRO A 330 10.20 25.79 -5.71
C PRO A 330 10.35 24.93 -4.45
N LYS A 331 11.04 25.48 -3.44
CA LYS A 331 11.30 24.84 -2.15
C LYS A 331 10.95 25.79 -1.01
N ASN A 332 10.54 25.25 0.13
CA ASN A 332 10.39 26.05 1.35
C ASN A 332 11.76 26.36 1.99
N ALA A 333 11.77 27.14 3.08
CA ALA A 333 12.98 27.51 3.80
C ALA A 333 13.78 26.30 4.37
N ALA A 334 13.15 25.13 4.50
CA ALA A 334 13.78 23.89 4.93
C ALA A 334 14.26 23.01 3.76
N GLY A 335 14.21 23.52 2.51
CA GLY A 335 14.62 22.80 1.31
C GLY A 335 13.61 21.77 0.79
N LYS A 336 12.42 21.68 1.38
CA LYS A 336 11.36 20.75 0.93
C LYS A 336 10.66 21.29 -0.30
N ILE A 337 10.52 20.46 -1.33
CA ILE A 337 9.83 20.78 -2.59
C ILE A 337 8.38 21.21 -2.32
N LEU A 338 7.97 22.33 -2.93
CA LEU A 338 6.61 22.85 -2.90
C LEU A 338 5.80 22.27 -4.07
N ARG A 339 5.45 20.98 -3.99
CA ARG A 339 4.76 20.27 -5.09
C ARG A 339 3.42 20.87 -5.49
N LYS A 340 2.71 21.52 -4.56
CA LYS A 340 1.47 22.24 -4.86
C LYS A 340 1.67 23.39 -5.86
N ASP A 341 2.83 24.04 -5.82
CA ASP A 341 3.15 25.13 -6.74
C ASP A 341 3.57 24.57 -8.10
N LEU A 342 4.33 23.47 -8.11
CA LEU A 342 4.62 22.71 -9.33
C LEU A 342 3.35 22.21 -10.02
N ALA A 343 2.41 21.64 -9.28
CA ALA A 343 1.13 21.15 -9.82
C ALA A 343 0.29 22.26 -10.49
N LYS A 344 0.38 23.50 -9.99
CA LYS A 344 -0.27 24.67 -10.62
C LYS A 344 0.41 25.05 -11.94
N LEU A 345 1.74 24.98 -12.00
CA LEU A 345 2.51 25.27 -13.22
C LEU A 345 2.14 24.31 -14.36
N THR A 346 1.89 23.03 -14.04
CA THR A 346 1.44 22.03 -15.02
C THR A 346 0.13 22.42 -15.70
N LEU A 347 -0.85 22.95 -14.94
CA LEU A 347 -2.15 23.39 -15.48
C LEU A 347 -2.02 24.62 -16.39
N GLN A 348 -1.16 25.57 -16.04
CA GLN A 348 -0.94 26.79 -16.83
C GLN A 348 -0.25 26.51 -18.16
N HIS A 349 0.72 25.58 -18.18
CA HIS A 349 1.52 25.30 -19.37
C HIS A 349 0.74 24.56 -20.48
N ILE A 350 -0.32 23.84 -20.13
CA ILE A 350 -1.19 23.15 -21.08
C ILE A 350 -2.25 24.10 -21.65
N GLN A 351 -2.79 25.03 -20.84
CA GLN A 351 -3.66 26.10 -21.33
C GLN A 351 -2.97 27.02 -22.33
N SER A 352 -1.64 27.17 -22.27
CA SER A 352 -0.87 27.93 -23.26
C SER A 352 -0.54 27.15 -24.55
N LYS A 353 -0.82 25.84 -24.60
CA LYS A 353 -0.57 24.96 -25.77
C LYS A 353 -1.86 24.53 -26.48
N LEU A 354 -3.03 24.84 -25.93
CA LEU A 354 -4.36 24.74 -26.56
C LEU A 354 -4.73 26.08 -27.20
#